data_AF-X1G6A3-F1
#
_entry.id   AF-X1G6A3-F1
#
_cell.length_a   1.000
_cell.length_b   1.000
_cell.length_c   1.000
_cell.angle_alpha   90.00
_cell.angle_beta   90.00
_cell.angle_gamma   90.00
#
_symmetry.space_group_name_H-M   'P 1'
#
loop_
_entity.id
_entity.type
_entity.pdbx_description
1 polymer ?
#
loop_
_entity_poly.entity_id
_entity_poly.type
_entity_poly.pdbx_seq_one_letter_code
_entity_poly.pdbx_strand_id
1 'polypeptide(L)'
;MYEKLKKIDKKDPEARLALADLYTRDGSTDQAVDELNEAAELKIRGNDLKHARELLNRAKRLKADHPRTLSNLIDLFKREDEKKEALSLIDDIFLINLIICGQAYPYRDCIG
;
A
#
# COMPACT_ATOMS: atom_id res chain seq x y z
N MET A 1 -13.84 -12.13 -16.93
CA MET A 1 -12.44 -11.72 -16.63
C MET A 1 -11.94 -12.21 -15.25
N TYR A 2 -12.80 -12.37 -14.24
CA TYR A 2 -12.45 -12.86 -12.90
C TYR A 2 -12.02 -14.35 -12.81
N GLU A 3 -12.45 -15.20 -13.75
CA GLU A 3 -12.25 -16.66 -13.65
C GLU A 3 -10.78 -17.10 -13.82
N LYS A 4 -9.91 -16.29 -14.41
CA LYS A 4 -8.48 -16.59 -14.53
C LYS A 4 -7.73 -16.50 -13.18
N LEU A 5 -8.30 -15.81 -12.18
CA LEU A 5 -7.71 -15.66 -10.84
C LEU A 5 -7.67 -16.99 -10.06
N LYS A 6 -8.56 -17.94 -10.36
CA LYS A 6 -8.65 -19.20 -9.61
C LYS A 6 -7.46 -20.14 -9.82
N LYS A 7 -6.59 -19.90 -10.80
CA LYS A 7 -5.45 -20.78 -11.13
C LYS A 7 -4.08 -20.20 -10.77
N ILE A 8 -4.03 -18.98 -10.24
CA ILE A 8 -2.77 -18.34 -9.92
C ILE A 8 -2.30 -18.85 -8.56
N ASP A 9 -1.05 -19.30 -8.50
CA ASP A 9 -0.44 -19.71 -7.25
C ASP A 9 -0.31 -18.48 -6.35
N LYS A 10 -1.11 -18.45 -5.28
CA LYS A 10 -1.13 -17.36 -4.30
C LYS A 10 0.19 -17.20 -3.55
N LYS A 11 1.11 -18.16 -3.68
CA LYS A 11 2.43 -18.15 -3.05
C LYS A 11 3.56 -17.68 -3.97
N ASP A 12 3.28 -17.46 -5.25
CA ASP A 12 4.25 -16.97 -6.22
C ASP A 12 4.18 -15.43 -6.30
N PRO A 13 5.18 -14.70 -5.78
CA PRO A 13 5.18 -13.24 -5.86
C PRO A 13 5.20 -12.75 -7.32
N GLU A 14 5.88 -13.44 -8.23
CA GLU A 14 6.01 -13.05 -9.62
C GLU A 14 4.67 -13.15 -10.37
N ALA A 15 3.87 -14.17 -10.05
CA ALA A 15 2.51 -14.30 -10.59
C ALA A 15 1.58 -13.17 -10.11
N ARG A 16 1.74 -12.71 -8.86
CA ARG A 16 1.01 -11.56 -8.32
C ARG A 16 1.43 -10.24 -8.95
N LEU A 17 2.70 -10.08 -9.28
CA LEU A 17 3.17 -8.90 -10.03
C LEU A 17 2.56 -8.83 -11.43
N ALA A 18 2.46 -9.96 -12.12
CA ALA A 18 1.78 -10.01 -13.42
C ALA A 18 0.31 -9.61 -13.30
N LEU A 19 -0.40 -10.02 -12.23
CA LEU A 19 -1.76 -9.56 -11.97
C LEU A 19 -1.83 -8.06 -11.69
N ALA A 20 -0.93 -7.53 -10.86
CA ALA A 20 -0.88 -6.10 -10.58
C ALA A 20 -0.69 -5.27 -11.86
N ASP A 21 0.17 -5.73 -12.77
CA ASP A 21 0.39 -5.09 -14.07
C ASP A 21 -0.87 -5.13 -14.94
N LEU A 22 -1.55 -6.28 -14.99
CA LEU A 22 -2.80 -6.45 -15.71
C LEU A 22 -3.89 -5.51 -15.16
N TYR A 23 -4.07 -5.48 -13.85
CA TYR A 23 -5.04 -4.60 -13.19
C TYR A 23 -4.72 -3.12 -13.37
N THR A 24 -3.43 -2.77 -13.37
CA THR A 24 -3.00 -1.39 -13.65
C THR A 24 -3.40 -0.97 -15.07
N ARG A 25 -3.23 -1.86 -16.06
CA ARG A 25 -3.60 -1.59 -17.46
C ARG A 25 -5.12 -1.55 -17.69
N ASP A 26 -5.86 -2.33 -16.91
CA ASP A 26 -7.31 -2.41 -16.94
C ASP A 26 -7.98 -1.20 -16.23
N GLY A 27 -7.20 -0.37 -15.54
CA GLY A 27 -7.71 0.75 -14.73
C GLY A 27 -8.26 0.33 -13.37
N SER A 28 -8.14 -0.95 -13.04
CA SER A 28 -8.56 -1.55 -11.77
C SER A 28 -7.53 -1.29 -10.67
N THR A 29 -7.30 -0.01 -10.34
CA THR A 29 -6.21 0.46 -9.46
C THR A 29 -6.22 -0.18 -8.08
N ASP A 30 -7.38 -0.34 -7.46
CA ASP A 30 -7.48 -0.96 -6.12
C ASP A 30 -7.01 -2.42 -6.13
N GLN A 31 -7.42 -3.20 -7.13
CA GLN A 31 -6.98 -4.59 -7.29
C GLN A 31 -5.48 -4.68 -7.59
N ALA A 32 -4.95 -3.74 -8.37
CA ALA A 32 -3.51 -3.66 -8.63
C ALA A 32 -2.71 -3.41 -7.35
N VAL A 33 -3.19 -2.50 -6.51
CA VAL A 33 -2.57 -2.15 -5.23
C VAL A 33 -2.64 -3.33 -4.26
N ASP A 34 -3.76 -4.05 -4.22
CA ASP A 34 -3.89 -5.24 -3.37
C ASP A 34 -2.90 -6.35 -3.76
N GLU A 35 -2.74 -6.64 -5.05
CA GLU A 35 -1.79 -7.68 -5.50
C GLU A 35 -0.33 -7.28 -5.24
N LEU A 36 0.02 -5.99 -5.35
CA LEU A 36 1.35 -5.50 -4.97
C LEU A 36 1.61 -5.67 -3.47
N ASN A 37 0.61 -5.45 -2.62
CA ASN A 37 0.71 -5.65 -1.17
C ASN A 37 0.93 -7.12 -0.84
N GLU A 38 0.16 -8.02 -1.46
CA GLU A 38 0.30 -9.46 -1.26
C GLU A 38 1.68 -9.97 -1.71
N ALA A 39 2.19 -9.49 -2.84
CA ALA A 39 3.54 -9.80 -3.31
C ALA A 39 4.62 -9.27 -2.35
N ALA A 40 4.45 -8.05 -1.83
CA ALA A 40 5.37 -7.48 -0.84
C ALA A 40 5.38 -8.29 0.47
N GLU A 41 4.23 -8.71 0.97
CA GLU A 41 4.13 -9.54 2.19
C GLU A 41 4.85 -10.89 2.03
N LEU A 42 4.79 -11.50 0.83
CA LEU A 42 5.57 -12.71 0.54
C LEU A 42 7.07 -12.46 0.61
N LYS A 43 7.55 -11.35 0.03
CA LYS A 43 8.97 -10.96 0.09
C LYS A 43 9.41 -10.62 1.53
N ILE A 44 8.58 -9.93 2.32
CA ILE A 44 8.82 -9.67 3.76
C ILE A 44 8.96 -10.96 4.54
N ARG A 45 8.08 -11.96 4.30
CA ARG A 45 8.18 -13.29 4.92
C ARG A 45 9.45 -14.03 4.50
N GLY A 46 9.91 -13.81 3.27
CA GLY A 46 11.19 -14.31 2.76
C GLY A 46 12.43 -13.52 3.19
N ASN A 47 12.28 -12.52 4.07
CA ASN A 47 13.34 -11.60 4.51
C ASN A 47 13.96 -10.76 3.37
N ASP A 48 13.27 -10.64 2.25
CA ASP A 48 13.66 -9.82 1.11
C ASP A 48 13.02 -8.43 1.20
N LEU A 49 13.51 -7.65 2.17
CA LEU A 49 12.96 -6.35 2.53
C LEU A 49 13.16 -5.31 1.42
N LYS A 50 14.26 -5.41 0.66
CA LYS A 50 14.56 -4.51 -0.46
C LYS A 50 13.49 -4.59 -1.55
N HIS A 51 13.18 -5.79 -2.05
CA HIS A 51 12.15 -5.94 -3.08
C HIS A 51 10.77 -5.63 -2.51
N ALA A 52 10.47 -6.01 -1.26
CA ALA A 52 9.22 -5.62 -0.62
C ALA A 52 9.01 -4.10 -0.61
N ARG A 53 10.04 -3.32 -0.27
CA ARG A 53 10.03 -1.85 -0.29
C ARG A 53 9.73 -1.30 -1.68
N GLU A 54 10.34 -1.84 -2.72
CA GLU A 54 10.10 -1.43 -4.10
C GLU A 54 8.63 -1.63 -4.51
N LEU A 55 8.05 -2.78 -4.15
CA LEU A 55 6.66 -3.12 -4.43
C LEU A 55 5.68 -2.21 -3.68
N LEU A 56 5.93 -1.95 -2.40
CA LEU A 56 5.09 -1.06 -1.61
C LEU A 56 5.20 0.40 -2.07
N ASN A 57 6.37 0.87 -2.48
CA ASN A 57 6.53 2.20 -3.08
C ASN A 57 5.79 2.32 -4.41
N ARG A 58 5.75 1.24 -5.20
CA ARG A 58 4.93 1.18 -6.41
C ARG A 58 3.44 1.26 -6.07
N ALA A 59 2.98 0.52 -5.07
CA ALA A 59 1.60 0.58 -4.59
C ALA A 59 1.23 1.99 -4.08
N LYS A 60 2.12 2.64 -3.33
CA LYS A 60 1.93 4.03 -2.84
C LYS A 60 1.84 5.04 -3.98
N ARG A 61 2.59 4.85 -5.08
CA ARG A 61 2.49 5.69 -6.28
C ARG A 61 1.15 5.52 -7.01
N LEU A 62 0.58 4.32 -7.01
CA LEU A 62 -0.73 4.06 -7.60
C LEU A 62 -1.86 4.61 -6.73
N LYS A 63 -1.77 4.43 -5.41
CA LYS A 63 -2.75 4.92 -4.44
C LYS A 63 -2.07 5.29 -3.13
N ALA A 64 -1.90 6.60 -2.91
CA ALA A 64 -1.09 7.13 -1.82
C ALA A 64 -1.73 6.94 -0.43
N ASP A 65 -3.06 6.91 -0.37
CA ASP A 65 -3.87 6.79 0.85
C ASP A 65 -4.28 5.34 1.16
N HIS A 66 -3.73 4.36 0.45
CA HIS A 66 -4.13 2.97 0.64
C HIS A 66 -3.68 2.44 2.01
N PRO A 67 -4.61 2.10 2.92
CA PRO A 67 -4.29 1.86 4.34
C PRO A 67 -3.39 0.64 4.54
N ARG A 68 -3.58 -0.41 3.74
CA ARG A 68 -2.74 -1.62 3.80
C ARG A 68 -1.30 -1.35 3.35
N THR A 69 -1.13 -0.55 2.30
CA THR A 69 0.19 -0.17 1.77
C THR A 69 0.98 0.62 2.81
N LEU A 70 0.33 1.58 3.45
CA LEU A 70 0.92 2.40 4.50
C LEU A 70 1.31 1.57 5.72
N SER A 71 0.43 0.65 6.15
CA SER A 71 0.71 -0.27 7.26
C SER A 71 1.92 -1.17 6.98
N ASN A 72 1.97 -1.76 5.78
CA ASN A 72 3.07 -2.61 5.36
C ASN A 72 4.41 -1.85 5.26
N LEU A 73 4.40 -0.58 4.81
CA LEU A 73 5.59 0.27 4.81
C LEU A 73 6.10 0.58 6.22
N ILE A 74 5.19 0.89 7.15
CA ILE A 74 5.55 1.13 8.56
C ILE A 74 6.19 -0.12 9.16
N ASP A 75 5.61 -1.30 8.92
CA ASP A 75 6.16 -2.56 9.44
C ASP A 75 7.50 -2.92 8.81
N LEU A 76 7.70 -2.59 7.54
CA LEU A 76 8.98 -2.75 6.85
C LEU A 76 10.05 -1.82 7.43
N PHE A 77 9.75 -0.54 7.63
CA PHE A 77 10.69 0.40 8.25
C PHE A 77 11.07 0.03 9.68
N LYS A 78 10.13 -0.52 10.46
CA LYS A 78 10.43 -1.06 11.80
C LYS A 78 11.44 -2.22 11.76
N ARG A 79 11.41 -3.04 10.71
CA ARG A 79 12.33 -4.18 10.54
C ARG A 79 13.70 -3.76 10.05
N GLU A 80 13.80 -2.70 9.27
CA GLU A 80 15.08 -2.17 8.76
C GLU A 80 15.79 -1.22 9.76
N ASP A 81 15.24 -1.04 10.97
CA ASP A 81 15.67 -0.07 12.01
C ASP A 81 15.68 1.40 11.51
N GLU A 82 15.01 1.66 10.39
CA GLU A 82 14.82 2.98 9.75
C GLU A 82 13.70 3.76 10.45
N LYS A 83 13.92 4.07 11.73
CA LYS A 83 12.92 4.75 12.59
C LYS A 83 12.54 6.14 12.08
N LYS A 84 13.46 6.84 11.39
CA LYS A 84 13.20 8.20 10.89
C LYS A 84 12.20 8.20 9.74
N GLU A 85 12.33 7.25 8.82
CA GLU A 85 11.47 7.05 7.68
C GLU A 85 10.07 6.58 8.12
N ALA A 86 10.00 5.71 9.13
CA ALA A 86 8.74 5.31 9.75
C ALA A 86 7.98 6.50 10.36
N LEU A 87 8.68 7.35 11.12
CA LEU A 87 8.09 8.54 11.75
C LEU A 87 7.60 9.55 10.70
N SER A 88 8.42 9.83 9.70
CA SER A 88 8.05 10.71 8.58
C SER A 88 6.78 10.22 7.86
N LEU A 89 6.67 8.91 7.61
CA LEU A 89 5.48 8.34 6.97
C LEU A 89 4.24 8.45 7.88
N ILE A 90 4.38 8.26 9.19
CA ILE A 90 3.27 8.41 10.14
C ILE A 90 2.78 9.87 10.16
N ASP A 91 3.70 10.83 10.13
CA ASP A 91 3.36 12.25 10.07
C ASP A 91 2.61 12.59 8.76
N ASP A 92 3.07 12.05 7.62
CA ASP A 92 2.38 12.18 6.34
C ASP A 92 0.94 11.62 6.39
N ILE A 93 0.76 10.44 7.01
CA ILE A 93 -0.58 9.81 7.16
C ILE A 93 -1.48 10.68 8.03
N PHE A 94 -0.95 11.20 9.14
CA PHE A 94 -1.70 12.08 10.03
C PHE A 94 -2.13 13.36 9.29
N LEU A 95 -1.23 13.93 8.48
CA LEU A 95 -1.53 15.10 7.65
C LEU A 95 -2.60 14.80 6.59
N ILE A 96 -2.50 13.67 5.88
CA ILE A 96 -3.51 13.24 4.89
C ILE A 96 -4.88 13.10 5.55
N ASN A 97 -4.96 12.44 6.70
CA ASN A 97 -6.21 12.30 7.45
C ASN A 97 -6.76 13.66 7.93
N LEU A 98 -5.89 14.58 8.38
CA LEU A 98 -6.31 15.91 8.79
C LEU A 98 -6.82 16.75 7.61
N ILE A 99 -6.23 16.61 6.42
CA ILE A 99 -6.69 17.29 5.19
C ILE A 99 -8.03 16.72 4.74
N ILE A 100 -8.19 15.39 4.69
CA ILE A 100 -9.47 14.75 4.32
C ILE A 100 -10.56 15.13 5.33
N CYS A 101 -10.24 15.16 6.63
CA CYS A 101 -11.19 15.56 7.67
C CYS A 101 -11.51 17.07 7.59
N GLY A 102 -10.53 17.93 7.31
CA GLY A 102 -10.71 19.37 7.11
C GLY A 102 -11.48 19.74 5.84
N GLN A 103 -11.50 18.87 4.83
CA GLN A 103 -12.35 18.98 3.63
C GLN A 103 -13.77 18.45 3.89
N ALA A 104 -13.95 17.56 4.87
CA ALA A 104 -15.24 17.00 5.27
C ALA A 104 -15.97 17.83 6.34
N TYR A 105 -15.27 18.69 7.08
CA TYR A 105 -15.84 19.59 8.08
C TYR A 105 -15.40 21.04 7.80
N PRO A 106 -16.21 21.87 7.12
CA PRO A 106 -15.97 23.30 7.15
C PRO A 106 -16.10 23.75 8.61
N TYR A 107 -15.02 24.29 9.17
CA TYR A 107 -14.95 24.83 10.52
C TYR A 107 -15.83 26.08 10.63
N ARG A 108 -17.15 25.89 10.70
CA ARG A 108 -18.13 26.85 11.19
C ARG A 108 -19.27 26.08 11.85
N ASP A 109 -19.48 26.43 13.13
CA ASP A 109 -20.52 25.96 14.05
C ASP A 109 -20.17 24.61 14.72
N CYS A 110 -19.96 24.49 16.04
CA CYS A 110 -20.67 25.15 17.13
C CYS A 110 -19.73 25.49 18.29
N ILE A 111 -19.81 26.75 18.72
CA ILE A 111 -19.64 27.18 20.10
C ILE A 111 -20.83 26.59 20.88
N GLY A 112 -20.57 25.95 22.02
CA GLY A 112 -21.59 25.40 22.91
C GLY A 112 -20.97 24.70 24.10
#